data_AF-A0A7W0QNI7-F1
#
_entry.id   AF-A0A7W0QNI7-F1
#
_cell.length_a   1.000
_cell.length_b   1.000
_cell.length_c   1.000
_cell.angle_alpha   90.00
_cell.angle_beta   90.00
_cell.angle_gamma   90.00
#
_symmetry.space_group_name_H-M   'P 1'
#
loop_
_entity.id
_entity.type
_entity.pdbx_description
1 polymer ?
#
loop_
_entity_poly.entity_id
_entity_poly.type
_entity_poly.pdbx_seq_one_letter_code
_entity_poly.pdbx_strand_id
1 'polypeptide(L)'
;MKSLSLGDVRSLKVSKGRDRSSGALKGGFRGLAIGAVAGGVFGAVSYEEPESCFIFCSTRTLDAFFGAFFVGVSGAAIGSVYGAIKGRDRWEPVGLPSR
;
A
#
# COMPACT_ATOMS: atom_id res chain seq x y z
N MET A 1 -40.88 -10.07 18.62
CA MET A 1 -39.67 -9.22 18.66
C MET A 1 -38.88 -9.60 19.91
N LYS A 2 -37.65 -10.10 19.79
CA LYS A 2 -36.81 -10.46 20.95
C LYS A 2 -36.14 -9.18 21.46
N SER A 3 -36.41 -8.77 22.69
CA SER A 3 -35.66 -7.71 23.36
C SER A 3 -34.30 -8.26 23.79
N LEU A 4 -33.22 -7.65 23.32
CA LEU A 4 -31.88 -7.93 23.83
C LEU A 4 -31.74 -7.22 25.17
N SER A 5 -31.54 -7.99 26.24
CA SER A 5 -31.20 -7.45 27.57
C SER A 5 -29.82 -6.81 27.52
N LEU A 6 -29.67 -5.61 28.10
CA LEU A 6 -28.37 -4.95 28.27
C LEU A 6 -27.35 -5.82 29.03
N GLY A 7 -27.80 -6.78 29.84
CA GLY A 7 -26.94 -7.72 30.54
C GLY A 7 -26.27 -8.78 29.64
N ASP A 8 -26.75 -8.94 28.40
CA ASP A 8 -26.21 -9.93 27.44
C ASP A 8 -25.18 -9.30 26.46
N VAL A 9 -25.00 -7.98 26.51
CA VAL A 9 -24.06 -7.24 25.66
C VAL A 9 -22.67 -7.27 26.29
N ARG A 10 -21.84 -8.25 25.87
CA ARG A 10 -20.45 -8.38 26.36
C ARG A 10 -19.47 -7.35 25.80
N SER A 11 -19.72 -6.82 24.61
CA SER A 11 -18.86 -5.79 24.03
C SER A 11 -19.64 -4.91 23.06
N LEU A 12 -19.51 -3.59 23.21
CA LEU A 12 -19.99 -2.62 22.25
C LEU A 12 -18.78 -2.06 21.48
N LYS A 13 -18.75 -2.28 20.16
CA LYS A 13 -17.78 -1.64 19.28
C LYS A 13 -18.49 -0.57 18.48
N VAL A 14 -17.94 0.63 18.46
CA VAL A 14 -18.47 1.74 17.67
C VAL A 14 -17.53 1.99 16.51
N SER A 15 -18.10 2.15 15.31
CA SER A 15 -17.34 2.58 14.14
C SER A 15 -17.00 4.06 14.34
N LYS A 16 -15.71 4.37 14.49
CA LYS A 16 -15.21 5.77 14.52
C LYS A 16 -15.00 6.35 13.11
N GLY A 17 -15.54 5.69 12.09
CA GLY A 17 -15.36 6.06 10.70
C GLY A 17 -14.26 5.28 10.00
N ARG A 18 -14.06 5.61 8.73
CA ARG A 18 -13.16 4.91 7.83
C ARG A 18 -11.80 5.57 7.80
N ASP A 19 -10.77 4.86 8.23
CA ASP A 19 -9.39 5.32 8.18
C ASP A 19 -8.84 5.14 6.76
N ARG A 20 -8.81 6.25 6.01
CA ARG A 20 -8.29 6.30 4.64
C ARG A 20 -6.78 6.42 4.60
N SER A 21 -6.15 7.05 5.60
CA SER A 21 -4.70 7.27 5.59
C SER A 21 -3.96 5.96 5.88
N SER A 22 -4.43 5.14 6.82
CA SER A 22 -3.86 3.80 7.05
C SER A 22 -4.04 2.88 5.84
N GLY A 23 -5.20 2.99 5.16
CA GLY A 23 -5.49 2.28 3.92
C GLY A 23 -4.53 2.69 2.79
N ALA A 24 -4.34 4.00 2.60
CA ALA A 24 -3.43 4.57 1.61
C ALA A 24 -1.98 4.16 1.84
N LEU A 25 -1.52 4.20 3.08
CA LEU A 25 -0.13 3.89 3.41
C LEU A 25 0.18 2.40 3.18
N LYS A 26 -0.72 1.51 3.61
CA LYS A 26 -0.59 0.06 3.35
C LYS A 26 -0.73 -0.28 1.87
N GLY A 27 -1.65 0.37 1.18
CA GLY A 27 -1.84 0.18 -0.25
C GLY A 27 -0.63 0.65 -1.05
N GLY A 28 -0.10 1.83 -0.72
CA GLY A 28 1.08 2.41 -1.34
C GLY A 28 2.33 1.56 -1.09
N PHE A 29 2.54 1.07 0.13
CA PHE A 29 3.69 0.19 0.42
C PHE A 29 3.65 -1.11 -0.38
N ARG A 30 2.47 -1.72 -0.53
CA ARG A 30 2.31 -2.94 -1.36
C ARG A 30 2.51 -2.63 -2.84
N GLY A 31 1.96 -1.53 -3.32
CA GLY A 31 2.12 -1.08 -4.70
C GLY A 31 3.59 -0.76 -5.02
N LEU A 32 4.31 -0.13 -4.10
CA LEU A 32 5.73 0.13 -4.20
C LEU A 32 6.52 -1.16 -4.27
N ALA A 33 6.28 -2.10 -3.35
CA ALA A 33 7.01 -3.36 -3.31
C ALA A 33 6.82 -4.17 -4.61
N ILE A 34 5.58 -4.31 -5.07
CA ILE A 34 5.28 -5.03 -6.32
C ILE A 34 5.85 -4.30 -7.52
N GLY A 35 5.66 -2.97 -7.59
CA GLY A 35 6.15 -2.15 -8.69
C GLY A 35 7.68 -2.10 -8.77
N ALA A 36 8.38 -2.04 -7.64
CA ALA A 36 9.83 -2.03 -7.59
C ALA A 36 10.42 -3.37 -8.03
N VAL A 37 9.84 -4.49 -7.60
CA VAL A 37 10.28 -5.82 -8.04
C VAL A 37 10.01 -6.00 -9.54
N ALA A 38 8.79 -5.70 -10.00
CA ALA A 38 8.44 -5.80 -11.41
C ALA A 38 9.31 -4.89 -12.28
N GLY A 39 9.43 -3.61 -11.92
CA GLY A 39 10.24 -2.64 -12.62
C GLY A 39 11.73 -2.96 -12.62
N GLY A 40 12.25 -3.50 -11.53
CA GLY A 40 13.64 -3.94 -11.46
C GLY A 40 13.93 -5.10 -12.40
N VAL A 41 13.01 -6.07 -12.47
CA VAL A 41 13.11 -7.18 -13.43
C VAL A 41 13.01 -6.65 -14.86
N PHE A 42 12.02 -5.81 -15.17
CA PHE A 42 11.86 -5.20 -16.49
C PHE A 42 13.07 -4.38 -16.92
N GLY A 43 13.61 -3.53 -16.05
CA GLY A 43 14.81 -2.74 -16.32
C GLY A 43 16.07 -3.60 -16.49
N ALA A 44 16.17 -4.72 -15.76
CA ALA A 44 17.31 -5.64 -15.89
C ALA A 44 17.28 -6.49 -17.17
N VAL A 45 16.09 -6.74 -17.74
CA VAL A 45 15.93 -7.47 -19.02
C VAL A 45 15.95 -6.56 -20.24
N SER A 46 15.61 -5.27 -20.09
CA SER A 46 15.67 -4.28 -21.17
C SER A 46 17.06 -3.67 -21.35
N TYR A 47 18.08 -4.18 -20.65
CA TYR A 47 19.45 -3.72 -20.77
C TYR A 47 20.05 -4.17 -22.11
N GLU A 48 20.44 -3.21 -22.94
CA GLU A 48 21.25 -3.42 -24.13
C GLU A 48 22.67 -2.89 -23.88
N GLU A 49 23.69 -3.64 -24.27
CA GLU A 49 25.08 -3.21 -24.11
C GLU A 49 25.36 -1.99 -25.00
N PRO A 50 25.79 -0.85 -24.42
CA PRO A 50 26.02 0.35 -25.22
C PRO A 50 27.30 0.20 -26.05
N GLU A 51 27.20 0.29 -27.38
CA GLU A 51 28.36 0.23 -28.29
C GLU A 51 29.27 1.47 -28.23
N SER A 52 28.83 2.55 -27.57
CA SER A 52 29.65 3.76 -27.40
C SER A 52 29.21 4.57 -26.16
N CYS A 53 30.01 4.54 -25.10
CA CYS A 53 29.80 5.37 -23.91
C CYS A 53 30.27 6.81 -24.19
N PHE A 54 29.35 7.75 -24.38
CA PHE A 54 29.72 9.18 -24.53
C PHE A 54 29.48 10.02 -23.26
N ILE A 55 28.53 9.66 -22.37
CA ILE A 55 28.20 10.48 -21.18
C ILE A 55 27.79 9.66 -19.94
N PHE A 56 26.97 8.61 -20.07
CA PHE A 56 26.62 7.69 -18.99
C PHE A 56 26.93 6.27 -19.44
N CYS A 57 27.92 5.62 -18.85
CA CYS A 57 28.01 4.17 -18.99
C CYS A 57 26.87 3.54 -18.20
N SER A 58 25.79 3.22 -18.91
CA SER A 58 24.70 2.46 -18.32
C SER A 58 25.25 1.10 -17.93
N THR A 59 25.29 0.84 -16.63
CA THR A 59 25.49 -0.50 -16.11
C THR A 59 24.12 -1.13 -15.94
N ARG A 60 24.00 -2.44 -16.16
CA ARG A 60 22.76 -3.19 -15.98
C ARG A 60 22.05 -2.91 -14.64
N THR A 61 22.84 -2.64 -13.61
CA THR A 61 22.36 -2.26 -12.27
C THR A 61 21.63 -0.91 -12.27
N LEU A 62 22.09 0.05 -13.07
CA LEU A 62 21.56 1.40 -13.15
C LEU A 62 20.21 1.43 -13.88
N ASP A 63 20.08 0.66 -14.97
CA ASP A 63 18.80 0.49 -15.67
C ASP A 63 17.79 -0.31 -14.86
N ALA A 64 18.23 -1.34 -14.14
CA ALA A 64 17.39 -2.05 -13.18
C ALA A 64 16.89 -1.11 -12.06
N PHE A 65 17.76 -0.23 -11.57
CA PHE A 65 17.39 0.74 -10.54
C PHE A 65 16.38 1.77 -11.04
N PHE A 66 16.59 2.34 -12.23
CA PHE A 66 15.63 3.29 -12.81
C PHE A 66 14.29 2.61 -13.11
N GLY A 67 14.30 1.41 -13.67
CA GLY A 67 13.09 0.61 -13.87
C GLY A 67 12.35 0.36 -12.57
N ALA A 68 13.04 -0.09 -11.53
CA ALA A 68 12.47 -0.30 -10.20
C ALA A 68 11.92 1.00 -9.60
N PHE A 69 12.61 2.13 -9.78
CA PHE A 69 12.20 3.41 -9.25
C PHE A 69 10.92 3.92 -9.92
N PHE A 70 10.87 4.02 -11.25
CA PHE A 70 9.70 4.56 -11.95
C PHE A 70 8.47 3.66 -11.80
N VAL A 71 8.62 2.35 -11.95
CA VAL A 71 7.50 1.41 -11.79
C VAL A 71 7.12 1.26 -10.32
N GLY A 72 8.08 1.33 -9.40
CA GLY A 72 7.84 1.34 -7.96
C GLY A 72 7.06 2.57 -7.50
N VAL A 73 7.46 3.77 -7.93
CA VAL A 73 6.77 5.02 -7.56
C VAL A 73 5.36 5.08 -8.14
N SER A 74 5.17 4.68 -9.40
CA SER A 74 3.84 4.61 -10.01
C SER A 74 2.96 3.56 -9.33
N GLY A 75 3.50 2.38 -9.03
CA GLY A 75 2.84 1.34 -8.24
C GLY A 75 2.44 1.83 -6.85
N ALA A 76 3.31 2.59 -6.18
CA ALA A 76 3.03 3.20 -4.88
C ALA A 76 1.87 4.20 -4.96
N ALA A 77 1.86 5.07 -5.97
CA ALA A 77 0.79 6.03 -6.18
C ALA A 77 -0.56 5.32 -6.40
N ILE A 78 -0.63 4.35 -7.33
CA ILE A 78 -1.84 3.59 -7.63
C ILE A 78 -2.31 2.81 -6.39
N GLY A 79 -1.39 2.11 -5.73
CA GLY A 79 -1.67 1.35 -4.52
C GLY A 79 -2.19 2.23 -3.39
N SER A 80 -1.66 3.44 -3.23
CA SER A 80 -2.10 4.39 -2.22
C SER A 80 -3.52 4.90 -2.49
N VAL A 81 -3.84 5.25 -3.74
CA VAL A 81 -5.18 5.67 -4.15
C VAL A 81 -6.17 4.54 -3.92
N TYR A 82 -5.87 3.33 -4.39
CA TYR A 82 -6.72 2.16 -4.17
C TYR A 82 -6.93 1.85 -2.68
N GLY A 83 -5.86 1.94 -1.89
CA GLY A 83 -5.90 1.75 -0.44
C GLY A 83 -6.75 2.81 0.27
N ALA A 84 -6.67 4.06 -0.18
CA ALA A 84 -7.47 5.17 0.35
C ALA A 84 -8.97 4.97 0.06
N ILE A 85 -9.30 4.53 -1.16
CA ILE A 85 -10.69 4.28 -1.59
C ILE A 85 -11.30 3.12 -0.79
N LYS A 86 -10.57 2.00 -0.69
CA LYS A 86 -11.05 0.82 0.03
C LYS A 86 -11.25 1.15 1.51
N GLY A 87 -10.29 1.86 2.10
CA GLY A 87 -10.27 2.22 3.51
C GLY A 87 -10.44 1.01 4.45
N ARG A 88 -10.31 1.23 5.75
CA ARG A 88 -10.77 0.23 6.73
C ARG A 88 -11.60 0.92 7.79
N ASP A 89 -12.68 0.26 8.19
CA ASP A 89 -13.51 0.77 9.26
C ASP A 89 -12.78 0.52 10.58
N ARG A 90 -12.59 1.60 11.34
CA ARG A 90 -11.92 1.55 12.63
C ARG A 90 -12.97 1.33 13.71
N TRP A 91 -13.01 0.10 14.21
CA TRP A 91 -13.88 -0.30 15.31
C TRP A 91 -13.13 -0.13 16.62
N GLU A 92 -13.58 0.81 17.45
CA GLU A 92 -13.01 1.01 18.78
C GLU A 92 -13.96 0.43 19.84
N PRO A 93 -13.42 -0.33 20.81
CA PRO A 93 -14.20 -0.79 21.95
C PRO A 93 -14.57 0.41 22.82
N VAL A 94 -15.83 0.48 23.24
CA VAL A 94 -16.30 1.53 24.15
C VAL A 94 -16.58 0.90 25.51
N GLY A 95 -16.08 1.53 26.58
CA GLY A 95 -16.36 1.08 27.94
C GLY A 95 -17.86 1.17 28.22
N LEU A 96 -18.45 0.07 28.67
CA LEU A 96 -19.84 0.08 29.15
C LEU A 96 -19.85 0.72 30.55
N PRO A 97 -20.80 1.61 30.85
CA PRO A 97 -20.93 2.15 32.19
C PRO A 97 -21.23 1.00 33.16
N SER A 98 -20.30 0.69 34.05
CA SER A 98 -20.50 -0.26 35.14
C SER A 98 -21.49 0.34 36.14
N ARG A 99 -22.65 -0.31 36.32
CA ARG A 99 -23.54 -0.04 37.45
C ARG A 99 -23.11 -0.86 38.66
#